data_AF-A0A7C6U8L4-F1
#
_entry.id   AF-A0A7C6U8L4-F1
#
_cell.length_a   1.000
_cell.length_b   1.000
_cell.length_c   1.000
_cell.angle_alpha   90.00
_cell.angle_beta   90.00
_cell.angle_gamma   90.00
#
_symmetry.space_group_name_H-M   'P 1'
#
loop_
_entity.id
_entity.type
_entity.pdbx_description
1 polymer ?
#
loop_
_entity_poly.entity_id
_entity_poly.type
_entity_poly.pdbx_seq_one_letter_code
_entity_poly.pdbx_strand_id
1 'polypeptide(L)'
;AARETFEECGVLLADHLDGAPVADAGRYHARREDLEAHRLAFSEFLAEAELSLAAGRLRPFDHWITPDVEPKRYDTRFFLAALPEGQEADDLTSEVDLTMWARPVDLLADFRAGRSMLLPPTWVQLTHLAGFPDVASAMAAEPRISPIEPEVVERDGRLRVLFDGSDDYWADHDAGRPSSDR
;
A
#
# COMPACT_ATOMS: atom_id res chain seq x y z
N ALA A 1 -1.50 -5.65 -7.02
CA ALA A 1 -1.77 -5.96 -5.60
C ALA A 1 -1.25 -7.36 -5.28
N ALA A 2 -2.05 -8.45 -5.36
CA ALA A 2 -1.59 -9.78 -4.91
C ALA A 2 -0.25 -10.26 -5.47
N ARG A 3 -0.03 -10.10 -6.79
CA ARG A 3 1.26 -10.41 -7.43
C ARG A 3 2.39 -9.59 -6.81
N GLU A 4 2.29 -8.25 -6.85
CA GLU A 4 3.31 -7.35 -6.30
C GLU A 4 3.58 -7.63 -4.82
N THR A 5 2.56 -7.88 -4.01
CA THR A 5 2.74 -8.21 -2.59
C THR A 5 3.60 -9.47 -2.40
N PHE A 6 3.40 -10.49 -3.24
CA PHE A 6 4.22 -11.69 -3.21
C PHE A 6 5.65 -11.42 -3.70
N GLU A 7 5.80 -10.65 -4.77
CA GLU A 7 7.10 -10.26 -5.33
C GLU A 7 7.91 -9.39 -4.37
N GLU A 8 7.29 -8.45 -3.64
CA GLU A 8 8.00 -7.49 -2.80
C GLU A 8 8.31 -8.01 -1.39
N CYS A 9 7.39 -8.76 -0.76
CA CYS A 9 7.54 -9.17 0.64
C CYS A 9 7.18 -10.63 0.92
N GLY A 10 7.02 -11.45 -0.11
CA GLY A 10 6.85 -12.90 0.03
C GLY A 10 5.49 -13.35 0.57
N VAL A 11 4.55 -12.43 0.82
CA VAL A 11 3.20 -12.75 1.27
C VAL A 11 2.33 -13.18 0.09
N LEU A 12 1.84 -14.41 0.13
CA LEU A 12 1.03 -15.01 -0.91
C LEU A 12 -0.47 -15.00 -0.54
N LEU A 13 -1.23 -14.13 -1.19
CA LEU A 13 -2.69 -14.06 -1.06
C LEU A 13 -3.37 -15.09 -1.98
N ALA A 14 -3.26 -16.37 -1.62
CA ALA A 14 -3.85 -17.48 -2.35
C ALA A 14 -4.47 -18.53 -1.41
N ASP A 15 -5.44 -19.26 -1.93
CA ASP A 15 -6.04 -20.44 -1.29
C ASP A 15 -5.74 -21.67 -2.17
N HIS A 16 -5.56 -22.83 -1.55
CA HIS A 16 -5.57 -24.13 -2.22
C HIS A 16 -6.91 -24.36 -2.95
N LEU A 17 -6.94 -25.31 -3.90
CA LEU A 17 -8.16 -25.59 -4.67
C LEU A 17 -9.34 -26.09 -3.81
N ASP A 18 -9.08 -26.59 -2.60
CA ASP A 18 -10.10 -26.95 -1.62
C ASP A 18 -10.60 -25.77 -0.77
N GLY A 19 -10.05 -24.57 -0.99
CA GLY A 19 -10.39 -23.33 -0.30
C GLY A 19 -9.59 -23.06 0.98
N ALA A 20 -8.66 -23.95 1.36
CA ALA A 20 -7.81 -23.70 2.52
C ALA A 20 -6.76 -22.60 2.21
N PRO A 21 -6.52 -21.64 3.12
CA PRO A 21 -5.49 -20.63 2.91
C PRO A 21 -4.09 -21.25 2.88
N VAL A 22 -3.21 -20.69 2.06
CA VAL A 22 -1.79 -21.04 2.09
C VAL A 22 -1.18 -20.50 3.39
N ALA A 23 -0.70 -21.42 4.26
CA ALA A 23 -0.03 -21.04 5.50
C ALA A 23 1.48 -20.80 5.31
N ASP A 24 2.14 -21.59 4.46
CA ASP A 24 3.59 -21.55 4.23
C ASP A 24 3.88 -21.06 2.80
N ALA A 25 3.94 -19.73 2.64
CA ALA A 25 4.27 -19.10 1.36
C ALA A 25 5.76 -19.28 0.96
N GLY A 26 6.64 -19.60 1.93
CA GLY A 26 8.07 -19.77 1.72
C GLY A 26 8.41 -20.84 0.68
N ARG A 27 7.56 -21.87 0.54
CA ARG A 27 7.68 -22.90 -0.49
C ARG A 27 7.67 -22.37 -1.92
N TYR A 28 7.09 -21.20 -2.14
CA TYR A 28 6.94 -20.59 -3.45
C TYR A 28 7.93 -19.44 -3.69
N HIS A 29 8.70 -19.02 -2.69
CA HIS A 29 9.58 -17.84 -2.79
C HIS A 29 10.59 -17.93 -3.94
N ALA A 30 11.07 -19.13 -4.28
CA ALA A 30 11.95 -19.35 -5.43
C ALA A 30 11.32 -18.94 -6.78
N ARG A 31 9.99 -18.76 -6.85
CA ARG A 31 9.29 -18.28 -8.06
C ARG A 31 9.29 -16.76 -8.18
N ARG A 32 9.62 -16.00 -7.13
CA ARG A 32 9.59 -14.52 -7.13
C ARG A 32 10.49 -13.95 -8.22
N GLU A 33 11.71 -14.46 -8.37
CA GLU A 33 12.65 -13.99 -9.41
C GLU A 33 12.08 -14.12 -10.83
N ASP A 34 11.38 -15.23 -11.12
CA ASP A 34 10.76 -15.44 -12.43
C ASP A 34 9.54 -14.54 -12.65
N LEU A 35 8.80 -14.21 -11.58
CA LEU A 35 7.64 -13.31 -11.63
C LEU A 35 8.09 -11.85 -11.85
N GLU A 36 9.07 -11.38 -11.06
CA GLU A 36 9.68 -10.06 -11.16
C GLU A 36 10.30 -9.82 -12.54
N ALA A 37 11.01 -10.82 -13.08
CA ALA A 37 11.61 -10.74 -14.40
C ALA A 37 10.61 -10.97 -15.56
N HIS A 38 9.32 -11.10 -15.26
CA HIS A 38 8.24 -11.37 -16.21
C HIS A 38 8.48 -12.63 -17.08
N ARG A 39 9.21 -13.61 -16.56
CA ARG A 39 9.45 -14.92 -17.19
C ARG A 39 8.32 -15.91 -16.91
N LEU A 40 7.58 -15.68 -15.84
CA LEU A 40 6.42 -16.48 -15.41
C LEU A 40 5.23 -15.54 -15.19
N ALA A 41 4.07 -15.89 -15.76
CA ALA A 41 2.85 -15.15 -15.46
C ALA A 41 2.33 -15.56 -14.07
N PHE A 42 1.83 -14.61 -13.27
CA PHE A 42 1.29 -14.93 -11.95
C PHE A 42 0.12 -15.94 -12.00
N SER A 43 -0.72 -15.88 -13.03
CA SER A 43 -1.79 -16.87 -13.23
C SER A 43 -1.26 -18.27 -13.55
N GLU A 44 -0.15 -18.35 -14.28
CA GLU A 44 0.51 -19.62 -14.61
C GLU A 44 1.15 -20.22 -13.36
N PHE A 45 1.86 -19.40 -12.58
CA PHE A 45 2.36 -19.78 -11.26
C PHE A 45 1.27 -20.37 -10.37
N LEU A 46 0.12 -19.67 -10.22
CA LEU A 46 -0.99 -20.16 -9.40
C LEU A 46 -1.52 -21.50 -9.93
N ALA A 47 -1.65 -21.65 -11.25
CA ALA A 47 -2.13 -22.88 -11.86
C ALA A 47 -1.17 -24.07 -11.63
N GLU A 48 0.14 -23.87 -11.83
CA GLU A 48 1.17 -24.88 -11.59
C GLU A 48 1.24 -25.31 -10.12
N ALA A 49 0.99 -24.36 -9.21
CA ALA A 49 1.01 -24.58 -7.76
C ALA A 49 -0.30 -25.19 -7.21
N GLU A 50 -1.31 -25.42 -8.06
CA GLU A 50 -2.67 -25.82 -7.66
C GLU A 50 -3.27 -24.84 -6.64
N LEU A 51 -3.15 -23.55 -6.93
CA LEU A 51 -3.64 -22.45 -6.12
C LEU A 51 -4.66 -21.60 -6.88
N SER A 52 -5.49 -20.92 -6.10
CA SER A 52 -6.41 -19.90 -6.58
C SER A 52 -6.12 -18.57 -5.90
N LEU A 53 -6.32 -17.46 -6.63
CA LEU A 53 -6.20 -16.14 -6.04
C LEU A 53 -7.26 -15.96 -4.94
N ALA A 54 -6.83 -15.59 -3.73
CA ALA A 54 -7.73 -15.34 -2.61
C ALA A 54 -8.42 -13.96 -2.73
N ALA A 55 -9.06 -13.69 -3.87
CA ALA A 55 -9.62 -12.39 -4.22
C ALA A 55 -10.67 -11.90 -3.20
N GLY A 56 -11.39 -12.82 -2.56
CA GLY A 56 -12.34 -12.50 -1.50
C GLY A 56 -11.72 -11.94 -0.22
N ARG A 57 -10.40 -12.10 -0.03
CA ARG A 57 -9.63 -11.55 1.10
C ARG A 57 -9.06 -10.16 0.82
N LEU A 58 -9.10 -9.71 -0.43
CA LEU A 58 -8.72 -8.36 -0.84
C LEU A 58 -9.95 -7.44 -0.80
N ARG A 59 -9.96 -6.52 0.16
CA ARG A 59 -11.01 -5.51 0.28
C ARG A 59 -10.59 -4.28 -0.52
N PRO A 60 -11.39 -3.82 -1.51
CA PRO A 60 -11.17 -2.49 -2.09
C PRO A 60 -11.12 -1.45 -0.96
N PHE A 61 -10.14 -0.55 -1.02
CA PHE A 61 -9.90 0.40 0.07
C PHE A 61 -9.90 1.84 -0.41
N ASP A 62 -9.28 2.14 -1.56
CA ASP A 62 -9.26 3.48 -2.14
C ASP A 62 -8.90 3.47 -3.65
N HIS A 63 -9.05 4.60 -4.33
CA HIS A 63 -8.76 4.76 -5.76
C HIS A 63 -8.18 6.14 -6.07
N TRP A 64 -6.89 6.18 -6.45
CA TRP A 64 -6.19 7.41 -6.78
C TRP A 64 -5.78 7.46 -8.24
N ILE A 65 -5.97 8.62 -8.86
CA ILE A 65 -5.51 8.91 -10.21
C ILE A 65 -4.45 10.01 -10.10
N THR A 66 -3.28 9.77 -10.68
CA THR A 66 -2.22 10.78 -10.71
C THR A 66 -2.70 12.04 -11.46
N PRO A 67 -2.43 13.25 -10.95
CA PRO A 67 -2.84 14.51 -11.59
C PRO A 67 -2.50 14.57 -13.08
N ASP A 68 -3.33 15.25 -13.87
CA ASP A 68 -3.15 15.40 -15.32
C ASP A 68 -1.88 16.16 -15.73
N VAL A 69 -1.39 17.04 -14.85
CA VAL A 69 -0.15 17.81 -15.03
C VAL A 69 1.11 16.95 -14.94
N GLU A 70 1.04 15.76 -14.34
CA GLU A 70 2.20 14.87 -14.20
C GLU A 70 2.46 14.12 -15.52
N PRO A 71 3.72 14.07 -15.99
CA PRO A 71 4.05 13.42 -17.26
C PRO A 71 3.81 11.91 -17.24
N LYS A 72 3.87 11.29 -16.05
CA LYS A 72 3.60 9.88 -15.85
C LYS A 72 2.39 9.73 -14.95
N ARG A 73 1.32 9.12 -15.47
CA ARG A 73 0.05 8.98 -14.77
C ARG A 73 -0.28 7.54 -14.48
N TYR A 74 -0.90 7.32 -13.33
CA TYR A 74 -1.35 6.03 -12.85
C TYR A 74 -2.79 6.11 -12.38
N ASP A 75 -3.57 5.07 -12.66
CA ASP A 75 -4.91 4.80 -12.09
C ASP A 75 -4.73 3.67 -11.07
N THR A 76 -4.51 4.05 -9.81
CA THR A 76 -4.06 3.17 -8.73
C THR A 76 -5.22 2.80 -7.83
N ARG A 77 -5.53 1.50 -7.74
CA ARG A 77 -6.50 0.95 -6.79
C ARG A 77 -5.78 0.38 -5.58
N PHE A 78 -6.19 0.82 -4.40
CA PHE A 78 -5.71 0.32 -3.12
C PHE A 78 -6.60 -0.80 -2.61
N PHE A 79 -5.98 -1.80 -2.00
CA PHE A 79 -6.66 -2.91 -1.38
C PHE A 79 -6.13 -3.10 0.04
N LEU A 80 -7.01 -3.50 0.95
CA LEU A 80 -6.69 -3.92 2.30
C LEU A 80 -6.81 -5.45 2.39
N ALA A 81 -5.83 -6.07 3.04
CA ALA A 81 -5.85 -7.49 3.35
C ALA A 81 -5.26 -7.71 4.75
N ALA A 82 -5.81 -8.68 5.48
CA ALA A 82 -5.16 -9.19 6.68
C ALA A 82 -4.03 -10.14 6.27
N LEU A 83 -2.90 -10.09 6.99
CA LEU A 83 -1.80 -11.04 6.81
C LEU A 83 -2.33 -12.47 7.04
N PRO A 84 -2.18 -13.41 6.08
CA PRO A 84 -2.59 -14.79 6.28
C PRO A 84 -1.86 -15.44 7.45
N GLU A 85 -2.58 -16.23 8.24
CA GLU A 85 -2.01 -16.95 9.37
C GLU A 85 -0.90 -17.92 8.90
N GLY A 86 0.24 -17.90 9.60
CA GLY A 86 1.40 -18.73 9.29
C GLY A 86 2.40 -18.08 8.31
N GLN A 87 2.03 -16.98 7.66
CA GLN A 87 2.96 -16.23 6.81
C GLN A 87 3.61 -15.09 7.58
N GLU A 88 4.86 -14.79 7.22
CA GLU A 88 5.59 -13.60 7.67
C GLU A 88 6.04 -12.84 6.43
N ALA A 89 5.87 -11.51 6.45
CA ALA A 89 6.41 -10.65 5.40
C ALA A 89 7.93 -10.52 5.58
N ASP A 90 8.68 -10.73 4.50
CA ASP A 90 10.13 -10.57 4.48
C ASP A 90 10.57 -9.20 3.94
N ASP A 91 11.88 -8.95 3.97
CA ASP A 91 12.56 -7.78 3.43
C ASP A 91 13.42 -8.13 2.21
N LEU A 92 13.17 -9.27 1.56
CA LEU A 92 13.98 -9.82 0.48
C LEU A 92 13.64 -9.19 -0.88
N THR A 93 13.65 -7.86 -0.96
CA THR A 93 13.53 -7.10 -2.20
C THR A 93 14.74 -6.19 -2.39
N SER A 94 15.21 -6.05 -3.63
CA SER A 94 16.32 -5.15 -3.95
C SER A 94 15.89 -3.68 -4.15
N GLU A 95 14.58 -3.41 -4.14
CA GLU A 95 14.04 -2.08 -4.49
C GLU A 95 13.81 -1.16 -3.28
N VAL A 96 13.87 -1.70 -2.07
CA VAL A 96 13.50 -1.00 -0.84
C VAL A 96 14.68 -0.98 0.13
N ASP A 97 15.05 0.20 0.63
CA ASP A 97 16.16 0.37 1.58
C ASP A 97 15.84 -0.11 3.01
N LEU A 98 14.55 -0.13 3.38
CA LEU A 98 14.08 -0.50 4.71
C LEU A 98 12.64 -1.03 4.68
N THR A 99 12.43 -2.21 5.25
CA THR A 99 11.11 -2.82 5.45
C THR A 99 10.87 -3.05 6.94
N MET A 100 9.67 -2.73 7.43
CA MET A 100 9.31 -2.97 8.83
C MET A 100 7.80 -3.10 9.02
N TRP A 101 7.41 -3.79 10.09
CA TRP A 101 6.06 -3.66 10.65
C TRP A 101 6.01 -2.43 11.57
N ALA A 102 5.08 -1.51 11.30
CA ALA A 102 4.88 -0.32 12.11
C ALA A 102 3.39 -0.05 12.31
N ARG A 103 3.03 0.60 13.42
CA ARG A 103 1.66 1.09 13.61
C ARG A 103 1.46 2.34 12.76
N PRO A 104 0.28 2.54 12.14
CA PRO A 104 0.01 3.72 11.33
C PRO A 104 0.25 5.04 12.09
N VAL A 105 -0.14 5.09 13.36
CA VAL A 105 0.04 6.28 14.22
C VAL A 105 1.50 6.65 14.45
N ASP A 106 2.42 5.68 14.45
CA ASP A 106 3.85 5.93 14.64
C ASP A 106 4.44 6.51 13.35
N LEU A 107 4.07 5.95 12.19
CA LEU A 107 4.50 6.46 10.88
C LEU A 107 4.00 7.89 10.62
N LEU A 108 2.77 8.20 11.01
CA LEU A 108 2.23 9.56 10.96
C LEU A 108 2.96 10.51 11.91
N ALA A 109 3.37 10.03 13.10
CA ALA A 109 4.18 10.83 14.02
C ALA A 109 5.59 11.10 13.47
N ASP A 110 6.21 10.12 12.80
CA ASP A 110 7.49 10.28 12.12
C ASP A 110 7.40 11.30 10.98
N PHE A 111 6.33 11.24 10.18
CA PHE A 111 6.08 12.19 9.10
C PHE A 111 5.94 13.63 9.62
N ARG A 112 5.13 13.81 10.68
CA ARG A 112 4.95 15.08 11.37
C ARG A 112 6.24 15.63 11.96
N ALA A 113 7.11 14.75 12.44
CA ALA A 113 8.41 15.15 12.98
C ALA A 113 9.49 15.34 11.89
N GLY A 114 9.15 15.22 10.60
CA GLY A 114 10.10 15.32 9.50
C GLY A 114 11.11 14.18 9.41
N ARG A 115 10.86 13.05 10.09
CA ARG A 115 11.73 11.86 10.06
C ARG A 115 11.46 10.94 8.87
N SER A 116 10.27 11.03 8.28
CA SER A 116 9.88 10.31 7.07
C SER A 116 9.15 11.22 6.10
N MET A 117 9.11 10.79 4.84
CA MET A 117 8.28 11.40 3.80
C MET A 117 7.15 10.42 3.45
N LEU A 118 5.92 10.92 3.44
CA LEU A 118 4.75 10.18 2.98
C LEU A 118 4.17 10.94 1.80
N LEU A 119 3.97 10.25 0.68
CA LEU A 119 3.17 10.80 -0.41
C LEU A 119 1.70 10.90 0.05
N PRO A 120 0.90 11.81 -0.52
CA PRO A 120 -0.49 12.01 -0.10
C PRO A 120 -1.34 10.72 -0.04
N PRO A 121 -1.32 9.82 -1.05
CA PRO A 121 -2.08 8.59 -0.97
C PRO A 121 -1.68 7.74 0.24
N THR A 122 -0.39 7.57 0.49
CA THR A 122 0.12 6.79 1.63
C THR A 122 -0.27 7.42 2.97
N TRP A 123 -0.18 8.75 3.10
CA TRP A 123 -0.62 9.44 4.31
C TRP A 123 -2.12 9.22 4.56
N VAL A 124 -2.97 9.33 3.53
CA VAL A 124 -4.42 9.07 3.66
C VAL A 124 -4.69 7.65 4.12
N GLN A 125 -4.00 6.64 3.55
CA GLN A 125 -4.19 5.25 3.97
C GLN A 125 -3.81 5.05 5.43
N LEU A 126 -2.70 5.63 5.88
CA LEU A 126 -2.25 5.53 7.26
C LEU A 126 -3.20 6.27 8.22
N THR A 127 -3.70 7.45 7.84
CA THR A 127 -4.69 8.22 8.62
C THR A 127 -5.99 7.45 8.77
N HIS A 128 -6.48 6.83 7.70
CA HIS A 128 -7.68 6.01 7.73
C HIS A 128 -7.48 4.76 8.62
N LEU A 129 -6.36 4.04 8.45
CA LEU A 129 -6.04 2.86 9.25
C LEU A 129 -5.82 3.19 10.72
N ALA A 130 -5.26 4.35 11.04
CA ALA A 130 -5.11 4.83 12.41
C ALA A 130 -6.46 5.06 13.13
N GLY A 131 -7.55 5.21 12.39
CA GLY A 131 -8.90 5.33 12.92
C GLY A 131 -9.52 4.01 13.41
N PHE A 132 -8.94 2.86 13.07
CA PHE A 132 -9.44 1.55 13.49
C PHE A 132 -8.67 0.99 14.70
N PRO A 133 -9.36 0.40 15.68
CA PRO A 133 -8.70 -0.19 16.86
C PRO A 133 -7.97 -1.51 16.56
N ASP A 134 -8.37 -2.24 15.51
CA ASP A 134 -7.81 -3.55 15.17
C ASP A 134 -8.02 -3.92 13.69
N VAL A 135 -7.39 -5.02 13.26
CA VAL A 135 -7.50 -5.52 11.89
C VAL A 135 -8.93 -5.92 11.54
N ALA A 136 -9.69 -6.50 12.48
CA ALA A 136 -11.04 -6.99 12.24
C ALA A 136 -12.00 -5.84 11.89
N SER A 137 -11.95 -4.74 12.64
CA SER A 137 -12.74 -3.54 12.40
C SER A 137 -12.35 -2.85 11.09
N ALA A 138 -11.05 -2.78 10.77
CA ALA A 138 -10.59 -2.25 9.49
C ALA A 138 -11.09 -3.11 8.30
N MET A 139 -11.04 -4.44 8.42
CA MET A 139 -11.51 -5.37 7.38
C MET A 139 -13.03 -5.39 7.22
N ALA A 140 -13.77 -5.09 8.30
CA ALA A 140 -15.23 -4.99 8.30
C ALA A 140 -15.74 -3.65 7.74
N ALA A 141 -14.85 -2.66 7.55
CA ALA A 141 -15.25 -1.38 6.98
C ALA A 141 -15.74 -1.51 5.53
N GLU A 142 -16.69 -0.65 5.18
CA GLU A 142 -17.25 -0.54 3.82
C GLU A 142 -17.10 0.91 3.34
N PRO A 143 -15.86 1.34 3.00
CA PRO A 143 -15.64 2.69 2.53
C PRO A 143 -16.36 2.92 1.20
N ARG A 144 -16.91 4.12 1.02
CA ARG A 144 -17.37 4.56 -0.31
C ARG A 144 -16.15 4.98 -1.10
N ILE A 145 -15.86 4.23 -2.16
CA ILE A 145 -14.68 4.49 -3.00
C ILE A 145 -15.13 5.22 -4.25
N SER A 146 -14.62 6.45 -4.40
CA SER A 146 -14.70 7.23 -5.63
C SER A 146 -13.28 7.58 -6.07
N PRO A 147 -13.00 7.67 -7.38
CA PRO A 147 -11.69 8.09 -7.84
C PRO A 147 -11.31 9.46 -7.27
N ILE A 148 -10.12 9.54 -6.68
CA ILE A 148 -9.50 10.77 -6.20
C ILE A 148 -8.45 11.17 -7.24
N GLU A 149 -8.69 12.26 -7.96
CA GLU A 149 -7.70 12.89 -8.83
C GLU A 149 -7.27 14.21 -8.19
N PRO A 150 -6.07 14.27 -7.56
CA PRO A 150 -5.63 15.48 -6.89
C PRO A 150 -5.33 16.61 -7.88
N GLU A 151 -5.47 17.85 -7.41
CA GLU A 151 -5.09 19.04 -8.18
C GLU A 151 -3.74 19.57 -7.69
N VAL A 152 -2.82 19.89 -8.61
CA VAL A 152 -1.56 20.54 -8.25
C VAL A 152 -1.71 22.05 -8.42
N VAL A 153 -1.48 22.79 -7.33
CA VAL A 153 -1.59 24.25 -7.30
C VAL A 153 -0.33 24.89 -6.73
N GLU A 154 -0.05 26.13 -7.10
CA GLU A 154 0.96 26.94 -6.41
C GLU A 154 0.28 27.79 -5.32
N ARG A 155 0.76 27.68 -4.07
CA ARG A 155 0.34 28.53 -2.94
C ARG A 155 1.58 29.03 -2.21
N ASP A 156 1.67 30.35 -2.02
CA ASP A 156 2.80 31.01 -1.35
C ASP A 156 4.17 30.63 -1.95
N GLY A 157 4.25 30.52 -3.28
CA GLY A 157 5.47 30.14 -4.00
C GLY A 157 5.87 28.66 -3.85
N ARG A 158 5.00 27.82 -3.31
CA ARG A 158 5.22 26.38 -3.14
C ARG A 158 4.15 25.57 -3.87
N LEU A 159 4.57 24.48 -4.51
CA LEU A 159 3.63 23.51 -5.06
C LEU A 159 2.93 22.77 -3.92
N ARG A 160 1.60 22.68 -4.02
CA ARG A 160 0.72 21.95 -3.12
C ARG A 160 -0.15 21.02 -3.95
N VAL A 161 -0.48 19.87 -3.37
CA VAL A 161 -1.40 18.88 -3.93
C VAL A 161 -2.68 18.99 -3.12
N LEU A 162 -3.80 19.19 -3.80
CA LEU A 162 -5.12 19.36 -3.22
C LEU A 162 -5.94 18.08 -3.42
N PHE A 163 -6.55 17.62 -2.34
CA PHE A 163 -7.44 16.47 -2.24
C PHE A 163 -8.24 16.63 -0.94
N ASP A 164 -9.26 15.80 -0.70
CA ASP A 164 -9.98 15.85 0.57
C ASP A 164 -9.06 15.48 1.74
N GLY A 165 -8.87 16.39 2.71
CA GLY A 165 -7.89 16.25 3.79
C GLY A 165 -6.50 16.83 3.50
N SER A 166 -6.30 17.55 2.38
CA SER A 166 -4.99 18.14 2.06
C SER A 166 -4.53 19.20 3.07
N ASP A 167 -5.45 19.93 3.72
CA ASP A 167 -5.09 20.91 4.77
C ASP A 167 -4.42 20.21 5.96
N ASP A 168 -4.96 19.07 6.41
CA ASP A 168 -4.38 18.26 7.49
C ASP A 168 -3.04 17.65 7.08
N TYR A 169 -2.95 17.12 5.85
CA TYR A 169 -1.69 16.61 5.29
C TYR A 169 -0.60 17.68 5.29
N TRP A 170 -0.92 18.91 4.84
CA TRP A 170 0.06 19.99 4.79
C TRP A 170 0.39 20.56 6.16
N ALA A 171 -0.56 20.58 7.10
CA ALA A 171 -0.29 20.90 8.50
C ALA A 171 0.69 19.89 9.12
N ASP A 172 0.47 18.60 8.88
CA ASP A 172 1.37 17.53 9.34
C ASP A 172 2.75 17.64 8.68
N HIS A 173 2.80 17.86 7.36
CA HIS A 173 4.05 18.05 6.63
C HIS A 173 4.84 19.25 7.17
N ASP A 174 4.19 20.38 7.41
CA ASP A 174 4.89 21.61 7.78
C ASP A 174 5.29 21.64 9.27
N ALA A 175 4.64 20.85 10.14
CA ALA A 175 4.87 20.84 11.60
C ALA A 175 6.33 20.57 12.04
N GLY A 176 7.02 19.64 11.38
CA GLY A 176 8.37 19.21 11.74
C GLY A 176 9.49 19.90 10.95
N ARG A 177 9.14 20.83 10.05
CA ARG A 177 10.09 21.42 9.09
C ARG A 177 10.28 22.91 9.44
N PRO A 178 11.52 23.43 9.48
CA PRO A 178 11.74 24.85 9.73
C PRO A 178 11.00 25.69 8.69
N SER A 179 10.36 26.79 9.12
CA SER A 179 9.86 27.78 8.15
C SER A 179 11.00 28.21 7.23
N SER A 180 10.74 28.23 5.92
CA SER A 180 11.74 28.70 4.95
C SER A 180 11.80 30.23 4.86
N ASP A 181 11.19 30.96 5.79
CA ASP A 181 11.33 32.41 5.88
C ASP A 181 12.76 32.76 6.34
N ARG A 182 13.64 32.96 5.35
CA ARG A 182 14.85 33.80 5.43
C ARG A 182 14.92 34.68 4.19
#